data_AF-A0A959M921-F1
#
_entry.id   AF-A0A959M921-F1
#
_cell.length_a   1.000
_cell.length_b   1.000
_cell.length_c   1.000
_cell.angle_alpha   90.00
_cell.angle_beta   90.00
_cell.angle_gamma   90.00
#
_symmetry.space_group_name_H-M   'P 1'
#
loop_
_entity.id
_entity.type
_entity.pdbx_description
1 polymer ?
#
loop_
_entity_poly.entity_id
_entity_poly.type
_entity_poly.pdbx_seq_one_letter_code
_entity_poly.pdbx_strand_id
1 'polypeptide(L)'
;MSTRFYKIFFLITAFVFAGGWALAQKQIIVSQDGYANFKSIQEAINSLPADANEQRIILIKKGVYNEKIFIDKNFITLKGEDEKNTIISISLAREEWRCNHADDYGTATINLKGNDIVLENLTVINSYGNDYAKDKTITCANDSAKIKTISPKGHQMALRSFETTRLIVINCIFRAYGGDTVSPWNTTDGMFYFKDCVMEGGVDFYCPRGWALAEGCTFICHSKEAAIWHDGSLHESSKSVFLNCRFIGDAGYKLGRYHRDAQFYLLTCSFDKNMADADIYQRVANPPNKIQWGKRVYYFNCKKDDGNYVWLKNNLPPGFSINDYSTAWVYDYKWNPSVTIAKSEIKKQEKNGATSNSPVSDTQKNSSTDPIAENMLLYQRSNGGWPKHFQGDKKVDYNRVLTDAEKVELISGYAEGKDATIDNGATTKEIRYLAKAYTATKNENYLRAANRGVEYLLKAQYANGGWPQFYPDFSSYRSQVTYNDNAMINALEVLYDVVHKKNGLDVINGINVNRCIDAIDRGIQCILKTQLKQNGKLTAWCAQYNAKTLQPEMARKFELVSLSGMETVGIVKFLMKIDKP
;
A
#
# COMPACT_ATOMS: atom_id res chain seq x y z
N MET A 1 12.33 76.83 -25.46
CA MET A 1 12.84 76.93 -24.06
C MET A 1 11.68 77.39 -23.19
N SER A 2 11.35 76.90 -22.01
CA SER A 2 11.83 75.82 -21.13
C SER A 2 11.12 76.09 -19.80
N THR A 3 10.48 75.06 -19.20
CA THR A 3 10.39 74.76 -17.74
C THR A 3 9.74 75.79 -16.79
N ARG A 4 8.99 75.47 -15.73
CA ARG A 4 8.68 74.25 -14.97
C ARG A 4 7.61 74.64 -13.94
N PHE A 5 6.54 73.86 -13.77
CA PHE A 5 5.77 73.80 -12.53
C PHE A 5 5.64 72.32 -12.13
N TYR A 6 6.12 72.00 -10.93
CA TYR A 6 6.08 70.66 -10.34
C TYR A 6 4.65 70.33 -9.89
N LYS A 7 4.08 69.23 -10.37
CA LYS A 7 2.93 68.56 -9.75
C LYS A 7 3.46 67.52 -8.76
N ILE A 8 3.09 67.68 -7.50
CA ILE A 8 3.27 66.69 -6.43
C ILE A 8 2.18 65.61 -6.62
N PHE A 9 2.60 64.36 -6.83
CA PHE A 9 1.72 63.19 -6.82
C PHE A 9 1.96 62.45 -5.50
N PHE A 10 0.94 62.43 -4.62
CA PHE A 10 0.94 61.59 -3.41
C PHE A 10 0.61 60.16 -3.83
N LEU A 11 1.58 59.25 -3.72
CA LEU A 11 1.37 57.81 -3.89
C LEU A 11 1.11 57.21 -2.50
N ILE A 12 -0.14 56.85 -2.23
CA ILE A 12 -0.53 56.08 -1.05
C ILE A 12 -0.21 54.61 -1.36
N THR A 13 0.93 54.11 -0.87
CA THR A 13 1.21 52.67 -0.82
C THR A 13 0.47 52.06 0.36
N ALA A 14 -0.65 51.40 0.07
CA ALA A 14 -1.32 50.52 1.02
C ALA A 14 -0.45 49.27 1.23
N PHE A 15 0.15 49.15 2.42
CA PHE A 15 0.76 47.91 2.90
C PHE A 15 -0.37 46.92 3.17
N VAL A 16 -0.66 46.05 2.19
CA VAL A 16 -1.47 44.86 2.41
C VAL A 16 -0.60 43.87 3.18
N PHE A 17 -0.83 43.78 4.50
CA PHE A 17 -0.41 42.63 5.28
C PHE A 17 -1.14 41.40 4.73
N ALA A 18 -0.50 40.70 3.81
CA ALA A 18 -0.89 39.34 3.44
C ALA A 18 -0.50 38.42 4.61
N GLY A 19 -1.36 38.40 5.63
CA GLY A 19 -1.36 37.32 6.62
C GLY A 19 -1.70 36.03 5.90
N GLY A 20 -0.67 35.27 5.53
CA GLY A 20 -0.81 33.89 5.09
C GLY A 20 -1.32 33.08 6.28
N TRP A 21 -2.64 32.97 6.41
CA TRP A 21 -3.25 31.93 7.22
C TRP A 21 -2.90 30.61 6.53
N ALA A 22 -1.95 29.87 7.09
CA ALA A 22 -1.91 28.44 6.87
C ALA A 22 -3.25 27.90 7.37
N LEU A 23 -4.19 27.65 6.44
CA LEU A 23 -5.41 26.93 6.77
C LEU A 23 -4.98 25.52 7.13
N ALA A 24 -4.80 25.28 8.44
CA ALA A 24 -4.76 23.93 8.95
C ALA A 24 -5.99 23.21 8.40
N GLN A 25 -5.79 22.11 7.66
CA GLN A 25 -6.89 21.36 7.08
C GLN A 25 -7.87 21.02 8.20
N LYS A 26 -9.05 21.65 8.16
CA LYS A 26 -10.05 21.52 9.21
C LYS A 26 -10.53 20.07 9.23
N GLN A 27 -10.08 19.31 10.22
CA GLN A 27 -10.52 17.93 10.41
C GLN A 27 -12.04 17.92 10.57
N ILE A 28 -12.73 17.20 9.69
CA ILE A 28 -14.19 17.05 9.76
C ILE A 28 -14.50 15.88 10.68
N ILE A 29 -15.31 16.13 11.71
CA ILE A 29 -15.77 15.12 12.65
C ILE A 29 -17.26 14.89 12.46
N VAL A 30 -17.66 13.63 12.38
CA VAL A 30 -19.05 13.17 12.34
C VAL A 30 -19.40 12.46 13.63
N SER A 31 -20.48 12.86 14.29
CA SER A 31 -20.99 12.22 15.51
C SER A 31 -22.50 12.42 15.64
N GLN A 32 -23.22 11.38 16.08
CA GLN A 32 -24.67 11.43 16.29
C GLN A 32 -25.07 12.21 17.56
N ASP A 33 -24.15 12.41 18.50
CA ASP A 33 -24.38 13.10 19.78
C ASP A 33 -24.57 14.63 19.67
N GLY A 34 -24.29 15.20 18.49
CA GLY A 34 -24.51 16.61 18.18
C GLY A 34 -23.38 17.58 18.56
N TYR A 35 -22.25 17.09 19.09
CA TYR A 35 -21.10 17.94 19.44
C TYR A 35 -20.01 18.01 18.34
N ALA A 36 -20.24 17.37 17.20
CA ALA A 36 -19.33 17.32 16.06
C ALA A 36 -19.74 18.27 14.93
N ASN A 37 -18.99 18.29 13.83
CA ASN A 37 -19.28 19.16 12.69
C ASN A 37 -20.55 18.73 11.94
N PHE A 38 -20.80 17.42 11.86
CA PHE A 38 -21.96 16.84 11.20
C PHE A 38 -22.53 15.67 12.02
N LYS A 39 -23.83 15.40 11.84
CA LYS A 39 -24.49 14.20 12.37
C LYS A 39 -24.54 13.05 11.38
N SER A 40 -24.49 13.37 10.08
CA SER A 40 -24.50 12.42 8.96
C SER A 40 -23.13 12.37 8.28
N ILE A 41 -22.73 11.16 7.89
CA ILE A 41 -21.52 10.94 7.08
C ILE A 41 -21.71 11.51 5.68
N GLN A 42 -22.88 11.30 5.06
CA GLN A 42 -23.16 11.83 3.73
C GLN A 42 -23.17 13.36 3.69
N GLU A 43 -23.73 14.03 4.71
CA GLU A 43 -23.68 15.49 4.82
C GLU A 43 -22.25 16.02 4.88
N ALA A 44 -21.37 15.35 5.64
CA ALA A 44 -19.96 15.69 5.71
C ALA A 44 -19.27 15.59 4.33
N ILE A 45 -19.52 14.51 3.58
CA ILE A 45 -19.00 14.34 2.21
C ILE A 45 -19.56 15.41 1.26
N ASN A 46 -20.83 15.76 1.41
CA ASN A 46 -21.50 16.78 0.58
C ASN A 46 -20.94 18.19 0.84
N SER A 47 -20.47 18.46 2.06
CA SER A 47 -19.89 19.76 2.43
C SER A 47 -18.53 20.06 1.79
N LEU A 48 -17.84 19.03 1.30
CA LEU A 48 -16.51 19.17 0.70
C LEU A 48 -16.58 19.71 -0.73
N PRO A 49 -15.63 20.57 -1.16
CA PRO A 49 -15.53 21.01 -2.56
C PRO A 49 -15.38 19.84 -3.54
N ALA A 50 -15.83 19.99 -4.78
CA ALA A 50 -15.65 18.93 -5.79
C ALA A 50 -14.16 18.63 -6.05
N ASP A 51 -13.37 19.69 -6.24
CA ASP A 51 -11.93 19.60 -6.53
C ASP A 51 -11.10 19.41 -5.26
N ALA A 52 -10.06 18.58 -5.36
CA ALA A 52 -9.03 18.43 -4.34
C ALA A 52 -7.74 17.88 -4.96
N ASN A 53 -6.62 18.20 -4.33
CA ASN A 53 -5.29 17.69 -4.66
C ASN A 53 -4.61 17.00 -3.45
N GLU A 54 -5.30 16.92 -2.31
CA GLU A 54 -4.84 16.33 -1.07
C GLU A 54 -5.97 15.57 -0.35
N GLN A 55 -5.59 14.59 0.49
CA GLN A 55 -6.53 13.75 1.24
C GLN A 55 -7.34 14.57 2.24
N ARG A 56 -8.67 14.43 2.21
CA ARG A 56 -9.60 15.09 3.13
C ARG A 56 -10.17 14.06 4.09
N ILE A 57 -9.79 14.18 5.35
CA ILE A 57 -10.10 13.21 6.39
C ILE A 57 -11.42 13.58 7.09
N ILE A 58 -12.38 12.64 7.03
CA ILE A 58 -13.62 12.66 7.80
C ILE A 58 -13.46 11.62 8.91
N LEU A 59 -13.32 12.08 10.15
CA LEU A 59 -13.29 11.25 11.35
C LEU A 59 -14.72 10.93 11.78
N ILE A 60 -15.07 9.66 11.86
CA ILE A 60 -16.41 9.18 12.21
C ILE A 60 -16.35 8.59 13.62
N LYS A 61 -17.08 9.18 14.56
CA LYS A 61 -17.18 8.69 15.94
C LYS A 61 -17.91 7.35 16.00
N LYS A 62 -17.75 6.63 17.11
CA LYS A 62 -18.51 5.40 17.38
C LYS A 62 -20.01 5.65 17.26
N GLY A 63 -20.72 4.71 16.65
CA GLY A 63 -22.16 4.80 16.42
C GLY A 63 -22.61 3.86 15.29
N VAL A 64 -23.93 3.73 15.17
CA VAL A 64 -24.55 3.02 14.04
C VAL A 64 -25.18 4.05 13.12
N TYR A 65 -24.59 4.23 11.96
CA TYR A 65 -24.99 5.16 10.92
C TYR A 65 -25.81 4.40 9.87
N ASN A 66 -27.13 4.52 9.97
CA ASN A 66 -28.06 3.93 9.02
C ASN A 66 -28.16 4.80 7.75
N GLU A 67 -27.05 4.87 7.03
CA GLU A 67 -26.85 5.76 5.89
C GLU A 67 -26.36 4.98 4.67
N LYS A 68 -26.82 5.41 3.50
CA LYS A 68 -26.23 5.02 2.23
C LYS A 68 -25.23 6.09 1.82
N ILE A 69 -23.99 5.68 1.58
CA ILE A 69 -22.88 6.59 1.30
C ILE A 69 -22.55 6.58 -0.18
N PHE A 70 -22.39 7.78 -0.73
CA PHE A 70 -22.02 8.08 -2.10
C PHE A 70 -20.75 8.94 -2.09
N ILE A 71 -19.67 8.43 -2.69
CA ILE A 71 -18.39 9.13 -2.81
C ILE A 71 -18.05 9.30 -4.28
N ASP A 72 -18.41 10.46 -4.83
CA ASP A 72 -18.09 10.89 -6.20
C ASP A 72 -16.91 11.86 -6.28
N LYS A 73 -16.40 12.31 -5.12
CA LYS A 73 -15.25 13.21 -5.02
C LYS A 73 -13.95 12.45 -4.81
N ASN A 74 -12.85 13.01 -5.32
CA ASN A 74 -11.51 12.43 -5.17
C ASN A 74 -10.91 12.73 -3.78
N PHE A 75 -9.87 12.01 -3.38
CA PHE A 75 -9.09 12.30 -2.16
C PHE A 75 -9.94 12.37 -0.88
N ILE A 76 -10.78 11.36 -0.66
CA ILE A 76 -11.63 11.24 0.52
C ILE A 76 -11.10 10.13 1.41
N THR A 77 -10.87 10.44 2.68
CA THR A 77 -10.59 9.44 3.71
C THR A 77 -11.75 9.39 4.70
N LEU A 78 -12.42 8.23 4.79
CA LEU A 78 -13.35 7.94 5.88
C LEU A 78 -12.62 7.12 6.94
N LYS A 79 -12.42 7.72 8.13
CA LYS A 79 -11.71 7.09 9.23
C LYS A 79 -12.63 6.92 10.42
N GLY A 80 -12.97 5.69 10.76
CA GLY A 80 -13.72 5.39 11.97
C GLY A 80 -12.85 5.51 13.22
N GLU A 81 -13.48 5.88 14.33
CA GLU A 81 -12.86 5.90 15.66
C GLU A 81 -12.52 4.48 16.14
N ASP A 82 -13.28 3.49 15.66
CA ASP A 82 -13.18 2.09 16.09
C ASP A 82 -13.79 1.16 15.05
N GLU A 83 -13.00 0.19 14.59
CA GLU A 83 -13.38 -0.84 13.61
C GLU A 83 -14.75 -1.44 13.92
N LYS A 84 -14.99 -1.88 15.16
CA LYS A 84 -16.16 -2.69 15.53
C LYS A 84 -17.38 -1.86 15.92
N ASN A 85 -17.14 -0.63 16.39
CA ASN A 85 -18.19 0.23 16.95
C ASN A 85 -18.52 1.44 16.07
N THR A 86 -17.81 1.65 14.96
CA THR A 86 -18.15 2.65 13.93
C THR A 86 -18.78 1.92 12.75
N ILE A 87 -20.11 1.81 12.74
CA ILE A 87 -20.83 0.93 11.83
C ILE A 87 -21.65 1.77 10.86
N ILE A 88 -21.50 1.53 9.56
CA ILE A 88 -22.35 2.07 8.49
C ILE A 88 -23.20 0.91 7.97
N SER A 89 -24.52 1.06 7.98
CA SER A 89 -25.42 -0.06 7.66
C SER A 89 -26.62 0.35 6.81
N ILE A 90 -27.00 -0.51 5.88
CA ILE A 90 -28.32 -0.50 5.22
C ILE A 90 -28.85 -1.93 5.14
N SER A 91 -30.12 -2.08 4.74
CA SER A 91 -30.74 -3.37 4.38
C SER A 91 -31.35 -3.24 3.00
N LEU A 92 -30.63 -3.66 1.94
CA LEU A 92 -31.09 -3.48 0.57
C LEU A 92 -30.51 -4.50 -0.40
N ALA A 93 -31.37 -5.25 -1.09
CA ALA A 93 -30.97 -6.04 -2.24
C ALA A 93 -30.79 -5.18 -3.49
N ARG A 94 -29.85 -5.56 -4.37
CA ARG A 94 -29.63 -4.91 -5.67
C ARG A 94 -30.92 -4.81 -6.49
N GLU A 95 -31.72 -5.87 -6.48
CA GLU A 95 -32.94 -5.94 -7.30
C GLU A 95 -34.00 -4.93 -6.84
N GLU A 96 -34.08 -4.66 -5.54
CA GLU A 96 -34.98 -3.66 -4.96
C GLU A 96 -34.57 -2.25 -5.40
N TRP A 97 -33.27 -1.94 -5.41
CA TRP A 97 -32.76 -0.68 -5.97
C TRP A 97 -33.16 -0.51 -7.44
N ARG A 98 -32.98 -1.56 -8.24
CA ARG A 98 -33.24 -1.58 -9.69
C ARG A 98 -34.70 -1.44 -10.07
N CYS A 99 -35.63 -1.64 -9.14
CA CYS A 99 -37.05 -1.42 -9.40
C CYS A 99 -37.41 0.03 -9.70
N ASN A 100 -36.63 0.97 -9.15
CA ASN A 100 -36.87 2.41 -9.30
C ASN A 100 -35.66 3.15 -9.89
N HIS A 101 -34.56 2.46 -10.20
CA HIS A 101 -33.34 3.07 -10.74
C HIS A 101 -32.79 2.31 -11.94
N ALA A 102 -32.28 3.05 -12.92
CA ALA A 102 -31.77 2.53 -14.18
C ALA A 102 -30.31 2.04 -14.12
N ASP A 103 -29.58 2.37 -13.05
CA ASP A 103 -28.19 1.94 -12.82
C ASP A 103 -28.03 1.23 -11.46
N ASP A 104 -26.80 0.85 -11.12
CA ASP A 104 -26.49 0.19 -9.86
C ASP A 104 -25.84 1.15 -8.81
N TYR A 105 -25.71 2.44 -9.10
CA TYR A 105 -25.05 3.41 -8.22
C TYR A 105 -25.99 3.76 -7.06
N GLY A 106 -25.84 3.04 -5.95
CA GLY A 106 -26.75 3.08 -4.80
C GLY A 106 -27.24 1.69 -4.35
N THR A 107 -26.76 0.63 -5.00
CA THR A 107 -27.02 -0.77 -4.61
C THR A 107 -26.24 -1.22 -3.39
N ALA A 108 -25.19 -0.49 -2.99
CA ALA A 108 -24.35 -0.83 -1.85
C ALA A 108 -24.57 0.11 -0.65
N THR A 109 -24.07 -0.27 0.52
CA THR A 109 -23.94 0.62 1.69
C THR A 109 -23.00 1.78 1.38
N ILE A 110 -21.83 1.50 0.78
CA ILE A 110 -20.89 2.50 0.27
C ILE A 110 -20.74 2.34 -1.25
N ASN A 111 -20.96 3.42 -1.99
CA ASN A 111 -20.92 3.49 -3.46
C ASN A 111 -19.85 4.48 -3.90
N LEU A 112 -18.88 4.04 -4.71
CA LEU A 112 -17.68 4.80 -5.05
C LEU A 112 -17.59 5.11 -6.55
N LYS A 113 -17.39 6.38 -6.88
CA LYS A 113 -17.01 6.89 -8.21
C LYS A 113 -15.75 7.75 -8.19
N GLY A 114 -15.44 8.36 -7.05
CA GLY A 114 -14.21 9.14 -6.85
C GLY A 114 -12.96 8.27 -6.85
N ASN A 115 -11.81 8.93 -6.93
CA ASN A 115 -10.47 8.33 -6.94
C ASN A 115 -9.69 8.70 -5.68
N ASP A 116 -8.63 7.94 -5.37
CA ASP A 116 -7.80 8.18 -4.18
C ASP A 116 -8.61 8.15 -2.88
N ILE A 117 -9.43 7.11 -2.74
CA ILE A 117 -10.31 6.93 -1.58
C ILE A 117 -9.62 6.04 -0.55
N VAL A 118 -9.73 6.42 0.73
CA VAL A 118 -9.25 5.62 1.86
C VAL A 118 -10.41 5.32 2.81
N LEU A 119 -10.57 4.06 3.18
CA LEU A 119 -11.47 3.63 4.25
C LEU A 119 -10.63 3.01 5.37
N GLU A 120 -10.76 3.50 6.60
CA GLU A 120 -9.94 3.04 7.72
C GLU A 120 -10.78 2.83 8.99
N ASN A 121 -10.57 1.70 9.68
CA ASN A 121 -11.03 1.47 11.05
C ASN A 121 -12.56 1.63 11.24
N LEU A 122 -13.36 1.04 10.33
CA LEU A 122 -14.82 1.08 10.37
C LEU A 122 -15.45 -0.23 9.87
N THR A 123 -16.73 -0.43 10.17
CA THR A 123 -17.53 -1.57 9.70
C THR A 123 -18.58 -1.10 8.70
N VAL A 124 -18.75 -1.83 7.60
CA VAL A 124 -19.76 -1.57 6.55
C VAL A 124 -20.63 -2.82 6.37
N ILE A 125 -21.94 -2.66 6.55
CA ILE A 125 -22.89 -3.78 6.55
C ILE A 125 -23.98 -3.53 5.53
N ASN A 126 -24.33 -4.57 4.78
CA ASN A 126 -25.63 -4.70 4.15
C ASN A 126 -26.35 -5.89 4.78
N SER A 127 -27.38 -5.63 5.59
CA SER A 127 -28.02 -6.64 6.44
C SER A 127 -29.16 -7.41 5.75
N TYR A 128 -29.45 -7.16 4.47
CA TYR A 128 -30.63 -7.69 3.78
C TYR A 128 -30.82 -9.21 3.95
N GLY A 129 -29.80 -10.01 3.67
CA GLY A 129 -29.90 -11.47 3.75
C GLY A 129 -30.01 -12.02 5.18
N ASN A 130 -29.73 -11.20 6.20
CA ASN A 130 -29.97 -11.53 7.60
C ASN A 130 -31.35 -11.09 8.06
N ASP A 131 -31.80 -9.91 7.63
CA ASP A 131 -33.09 -9.34 8.02
C ASP A 131 -34.27 -10.11 7.40
N TYR A 132 -34.04 -10.74 6.25
CA TYR A 132 -35.05 -11.52 5.52
C TYR A 132 -34.64 -13.00 5.43
N ALA A 133 -35.40 -13.88 6.07
CA ALA A 133 -35.13 -15.33 6.06
C ALA A 133 -35.74 -16.08 4.85
N LYS A 134 -36.61 -15.42 4.09
CA LYS A 134 -37.36 -16.00 2.96
C LYS A 134 -37.45 -14.99 1.82
N ASP A 135 -37.73 -15.51 0.63
CA ASP A 135 -37.99 -14.67 -0.54
C ASP A 135 -39.13 -13.68 -0.29
N LYS A 136 -38.96 -12.46 -0.79
CA LYS A 136 -39.93 -11.36 -0.66
C LYS A 136 -40.38 -10.93 -2.06
N THR A 137 -41.69 -10.87 -2.29
CA THR A 137 -42.25 -10.27 -3.51
C THR A 137 -42.48 -8.78 -3.32
N ILE A 138 -42.02 -7.97 -4.26
CA ILE A 138 -42.24 -6.51 -4.28
C ILE A 138 -42.85 -6.06 -5.60
N THR A 139 -43.57 -4.94 -5.57
CA THR A 139 -43.96 -4.20 -6.79
C THR A 139 -42.72 -3.56 -7.40
N CYS A 140 -42.54 -3.71 -8.71
CA CYS A 140 -41.34 -3.28 -9.42
C CYS A 140 -41.73 -2.66 -10.76
N ALA A 141 -41.87 -1.34 -10.82
CA ALA A 141 -42.41 -0.65 -11.99
C ALA A 141 -41.56 -0.89 -13.27
N ASN A 142 -40.25 -0.99 -13.11
CA ASN A 142 -39.30 -1.23 -14.20
C ASN A 142 -39.19 -2.71 -14.62
N ASP A 143 -39.81 -3.64 -13.88
CA ASP A 143 -39.85 -5.04 -14.27
C ASP A 143 -40.95 -5.30 -15.31
N SER A 144 -40.70 -6.19 -16.26
CA SER A 144 -41.68 -6.58 -17.28
C SER A 144 -42.94 -7.19 -16.66
N ALA A 145 -42.80 -7.96 -15.58
CA ALA A 145 -43.91 -8.56 -14.85
C ALA A 145 -44.56 -7.60 -13.83
N LYS A 146 -44.00 -6.40 -13.65
CA LYS A 146 -44.41 -5.39 -12.63
C LYS A 146 -44.28 -5.84 -11.17
N ILE A 147 -43.86 -7.07 -10.94
CA ILE A 147 -43.57 -7.67 -9.65
C ILE A 147 -42.22 -8.37 -9.72
N LYS A 148 -41.52 -8.43 -8.59
CA LYS A 148 -40.23 -9.13 -8.50
C LYS A 148 -40.11 -9.89 -7.20
N THR A 149 -39.66 -11.14 -7.29
CA THR A 149 -39.34 -11.97 -6.13
C THR A 149 -37.85 -11.86 -5.83
N ILE A 150 -37.52 -11.33 -4.67
CA ILE A 150 -36.14 -11.07 -4.25
C ILE A 150 -35.74 -12.12 -3.22
N SER A 151 -34.61 -12.78 -3.46
CA SER A 151 -34.07 -13.78 -2.56
C SER A 151 -33.08 -13.18 -1.55
N PRO A 152 -33.07 -13.64 -0.28
CA PRO A 152 -32.08 -13.21 0.70
C PRO A 152 -30.64 -13.65 0.36
N LYS A 153 -30.49 -14.58 -0.59
CA LYS A 153 -29.18 -15.01 -1.11
C LYS A 153 -28.73 -14.23 -2.36
N GLY A 154 -29.56 -13.29 -2.84
CA GLY A 154 -29.26 -12.46 -4.01
C GLY A 154 -28.15 -11.44 -3.76
N HIS A 155 -27.86 -10.63 -4.77
CA HIS A 155 -26.82 -9.59 -4.71
C HIS A 155 -27.18 -8.49 -3.70
N GLN A 156 -26.29 -8.25 -2.74
CA GLN A 156 -26.41 -7.25 -1.69
C GLN A 156 -25.03 -6.81 -1.23
N MET A 157 -24.67 -5.57 -1.56
CA MET A 157 -23.27 -5.14 -1.48
C MET A 157 -23.08 -4.25 -0.27
N ALA A 158 -22.02 -4.48 0.50
CA ALA A 158 -21.54 -3.54 1.52
C ALA A 158 -20.73 -2.43 0.84
N LEU A 159 -19.85 -2.80 -0.11
CA LEU A 159 -19.06 -1.87 -0.90
C LEU A 159 -19.21 -2.15 -2.38
N ARG A 160 -19.42 -1.10 -3.18
CA ARG A 160 -19.37 -1.17 -4.64
C ARG A 160 -18.67 0.03 -5.24
N SER A 161 -17.78 -0.20 -6.20
CA SER A 161 -17.17 0.88 -7.00
C SER A 161 -17.56 0.83 -8.47
N PHE A 162 -17.29 1.94 -9.16
CA PHE A 162 -17.57 2.15 -10.58
C PHE A 162 -16.32 2.72 -11.27
N GLU A 163 -16.22 4.04 -11.42
CA GLU A 163 -15.08 4.70 -12.06
C GLU A 163 -13.86 4.84 -11.13
N THR A 164 -13.95 4.38 -9.88
CA THR A 164 -12.86 4.44 -8.91
C THR A 164 -11.63 3.68 -9.39
N THR A 165 -10.51 4.38 -9.44
CA THR A 165 -9.18 3.82 -9.76
C THR A 165 -8.48 3.36 -8.48
N ARG A 166 -7.97 4.28 -7.66
CA ARG A 166 -7.18 3.96 -6.45
C ARG A 166 -8.06 3.93 -5.18
N LEU A 167 -8.21 2.76 -4.58
CA LEU A 167 -8.89 2.54 -3.30
C LEU A 167 -7.96 1.85 -2.31
N ILE A 168 -7.81 2.42 -1.11
CA ILE A 168 -7.12 1.81 0.02
C ILE A 168 -8.14 1.53 1.13
N VAL A 169 -8.11 0.33 1.70
CA VAL A 169 -9.00 -0.08 2.79
C VAL A 169 -8.17 -0.77 3.86
N ILE A 170 -8.20 -0.26 5.10
CA ILE A 170 -7.33 -0.72 6.18
C ILE A 170 -8.15 -0.98 7.44
N ASN A 171 -7.99 -2.16 8.04
CA ASN A 171 -8.62 -2.50 9.32
C ASN A 171 -10.14 -2.26 9.30
N CYS A 172 -10.81 -2.75 8.25
CA CYS A 172 -12.26 -2.59 8.08
C CYS A 172 -12.96 -3.94 8.05
N ILE A 173 -14.23 -3.96 8.49
CA ILE A 173 -15.10 -5.13 8.39
C ILE A 173 -16.18 -4.88 7.34
N PHE A 174 -16.35 -5.81 6.40
CA PHE A 174 -17.45 -5.80 5.43
C PHE A 174 -18.31 -7.03 5.62
N ARG A 175 -19.63 -6.85 5.76
CA ARG A 175 -20.57 -7.96 5.89
C ARG A 175 -21.78 -7.79 4.99
N ALA A 176 -22.13 -8.86 4.29
CA ALA A 176 -23.46 -9.07 3.74
C ALA A 176 -23.73 -10.57 3.67
N TYR A 177 -24.98 -11.03 3.67
CA TYR A 177 -25.29 -12.46 3.79
C TYR A 177 -25.61 -13.12 2.45
N GLY A 178 -25.74 -12.33 1.39
CA GLY A 178 -25.95 -12.77 0.01
C GLY A 178 -24.69 -12.66 -0.83
N GLY A 179 -24.87 -12.43 -2.13
CA GLY A 179 -23.76 -12.31 -3.07
C GLY A 179 -23.15 -10.92 -3.12
N ASP A 180 -21.88 -10.84 -3.55
CA ASP A 180 -21.17 -9.61 -3.93
C ASP A 180 -20.84 -8.60 -2.81
N THR A 181 -20.69 -9.03 -1.55
CA THR A 181 -20.44 -8.14 -0.39
C THR A 181 -19.44 -7.00 -0.66
N VAL A 182 -18.26 -7.30 -1.22
CA VAL A 182 -17.17 -6.37 -1.50
C VAL A 182 -16.88 -6.41 -3.01
N SER A 183 -17.45 -5.43 -3.71
CA SER A 183 -17.48 -5.33 -5.17
C SER A 183 -16.72 -4.11 -5.72
N PRO A 184 -15.40 -4.01 -5.55
CA PRO A 184 -14.62 -2.93 -6.16
C PRO A 184 -14.44 -3.26 -7.65
N TRP A 185 -15.26 -2.65 -8.51
CA TRP A 185 -15.32 -2.93 -9.93
C TRP A 185 -14.78 -1.76 -10.71
N ASN A 186 -13.69 -1.97 -11.44
CA ASN A 186 -13.26 -1.13 -12.55
C ASN A 186 -12.25 -1.90 -13.41
N THR A 187 -12.71 -2.49 -14.52
CA THR A 187 -11.84 -3.30 -15.39
C THR A 187 -10.76 -2.50 -16.11
N THR A 188 -10.94 -1.18 -16.27
CA THR A 188 -10.09 -0.33 -17.09
C THR A 188 -8.82 0.06 -16.36
N ASP A 189 -8.96 0.58 -15.14
CA ASP A 189 -7.87 1.19 -14.36
C ASP A 189 -8.08 1.03 -12.84
N GLY A 190 -8.95 0.11 -12.41
CA GLY A 190 -9.17 -0.22 -11.00
C GLY A 190 -7.94 -0.82 -10.33
N MET A 191 -7.51 -0.21 -9.22
CA MET A 191 -6.37 -0.60 -8.41
C MET A 191 -6.76 -0.53 -6.92
N PHE A 192 -6.94 -1.70 -6.31
CA PHE A 192 -7.54 -1.80 -4.99
C PHE A 192 -6.60 -2.48 -4.01
N TYR A 193 -6.44 -1.87 -2.83
CA TYR A 193 -5.61 -2.41 -1.75
C TYR A 193 -6.44 -2.58 -0.48
N PHE A 194 -6.51 -3.81 0.03
CA PHE A 194 -7.17 -4.15 1.28
C PHE A 194 -6.14 -4.73 2.24
N LYS A 195 -6.07 -4.19 3.45
CA LYS A 195 -5.11 -4.62 4.46
C LYS A 195 -5.79 -4.85 5.81
N ASP A 196 -5.54 -6.01 6.41
CA ASP A 196 -6.03 -6.36 7.75
C ASP A 196 -7.57 -6.25 7.85
N CYS A 197 -8.29 -6.56 6.77
CA CYS A 197 -9.75 -6.47 6.73
C CYS A 197 -10.43 -7.81 7.01
N VAL A 198 -11.67 -7.75 7.51
CA VAL A 198 -12.57 -8.91 7.55
C VAL A 198 -13.63 -8.74 6.48
N MET A 199 -13.82 -9.76 5.64
CA MET A 199 -14.84 -9.76 4.59
C MET A 199 -15.69 -11.01 4.74
N GLU A 200 -17.00 -10.82 4.89
CA GLU A 200 -17.95 -11.89 5.19
C GLU A 200 -19.11 -11.86 4.21
N GLY A 201 -19.41 -13.03 3.63
CA GLY A 201 -20.67 -13.19 2.92
C GLY A 201 -20.89 -14.49 2.18
N GLY A 202 -21.85 -14.46 1.25
CA GLY A 202 -22.34 -15.62 0.54
C GLY A 202 -21.53 -15.94 -0.71
N VAL A 203 -22.13 -15.72 -1.89
CA VAL A 203 -21.55 -16.13 -3.18
C VAL A 203 -20.71 -15.00 -3.77
N ASP A 204 -19.50 -15.32 -4.26
CA ASP A 204 -18.62 -14.36 -4.95
C ASP A 204 -18.43 -13.06 -4.14
N PHE A 205 -18.40 -13.17 -2.80
CA PHE A 205 -18.56 -12.01 -1.92
C PHE A 205 -17.36 -11.06 -1.95
N TYR A 206 -16.18 -11.51 -2.37
CA TYR A 206 -15.08 -10.62 -2.75
C TYR A 206 -14.81 -10.77 -4.25
N CYS A 207 -15.19 -9.77 -5.02
CA CYS A 207 -15.23 -9.86 -6.49
C CYS A 207 -14.59 -8.63 -7.18
N PRO A 208 -13.30 -8.33 -6.96
CA PRO A 208 -12.62 -7.22 -7.60
C PRO A 208 -12.50 -7.36 -9.13
N ARG A 209 -12.52 -6.23 -9.83
CA ARG A 209 -12.22 -6.14 -11.27
C ARG A 209 -11.09 -5.15 -11.52
N GLY A 210 -10.02 -5.56 -12.22
CA GLY A 210 -8.79 -4.77 -12.36
C GLY A 210 -7.59 -5.38 -11.61
N TRP A 211 -6.82 -4.59 -10.88
CA TRP A 211 -5.69 -5.06 -10.06
C TRP A 211 -6.04 -4.95 -8.58
N ALA A 212 -5.90 -6.05 -7.83
CA ALA A 212 -6.27 -6.07 -6.42
C ALA A 212 -5.24 -6.81 -5.55
N LEU A 213 -4.94 -6.25 -4.37
CA LEU A 213 -4.19 -6.90 -3.30
C LEU A 213 -5.03 -6.94 -2.04
N ALA A 214 -5.20 -8.13 -1.47
CA ALA A 214 -5.64 -8.34 -0.10
C ALA A 214 -4.46 -8.86 0.72
N GLU A 215 -4.07 -8.16 1.77
CA GLU A 215 -2.95 -8.49 2.65
C GLU A 215 -3.43 -8.65 4.09
N GLY A 216 -3.16 -9.81 4.70
CA GLY A 216 -3.55 -10.06 6.10
C GLY A 216 -5.07 -10.13 6.34
N CYS A 217 -5.87 -10.23 5.28
CA CYS A 217 -7.33 -10.22 5.39
C CYS A 217 -7.89 -11.58 5.81
N THR A 218 -9.05 -11.56 6.49
CA THR A 218 -9.86 -12.74 6.79
C THR A 218 -11.13 -12.77 5.95
N PHE A 219 -11.39 -13.91 5.30
CA PHE A 219 -12.53 -14.18 4.45
C PHE A 219 -13.45 -15.21 5.13
N ILE A 220 -14.72 -14.87 5.32
CA ILE A 220 -15.72 -15.72 6.00
C ILE A 220 -16.85 -16.05 5.02
N CYS A 221 -16.93 -17.32 4.59
CA CYS A 221 -17.86 -17.76 3.56
C CYS A 221 -19.07 -18.52 4.11
N HIS A 222 -20.27 -18.07 3.76
CA HIS A 222 -21.56 -18.68 4.12
C HIS A 222 -22.23 -19.40 2.93
N SER A 223 -21.42 -19.83 1.96
CA SER A 223 -21.89 -20.41 0.71
C SER A 223 -21.04 -21.58 0.23
N LYS A 224 -21.70 -22.57 -0.39
CA LYS A 224 -21.05 -23.72 -1.03
C LYS A 224 -20.60 -23.45 -2.48
N GLU A 225 -20.84 -22.24 -2.98
CA GLU A 225 -20.57 -21.89 -4.38
C GLU A 225 -19.15 -21.37 -4.59
N ALA A 226 -18.78 -20.24 -3.96
CA ALA A 226 -17.47 -19.62 -4.07
C ALA A 226 -17.35 -18.43 -3.12
N ALA A 227 -16.21 -18.26 -2.47
CA ALA A 227 -15.91 -17.06 -1.68
C ALA A 227 -15.38 -15.92 -2.56
N ILE A 228 -14.35 -16.18 -3.37
CA ILE A 228 -13.67 -15.16 -4.18
C ILE A 228 -13.97 -15.31 -5.68
N TRP A 229 -13.99 -14.16 -6.36
CA TRP A 229 -14.18 -14.05 -7.80
C TRP A 229 -13.30 -12.94 -8.36
N HIS A 230 -13.02 -12.95 -9.66
CA HIS A 230 -12.24 -11.89 -10.29
C HIS A 230 -12.59 -11.69 -11.78
N ASP A 231 -12.54 -10.42 -12.23
CA ASP A 231 -12.54 -10.04 -13.65
C ASP A 231 -11.24 -9.34 -14.04
N GLY A 232 -10.47 -10.00 -14.90
CA GLY A 232 -9.25 -9.46 -15.49
C GLY A 232 -9.36 -9.27 -17.00
N SER A 233 -10.54 -9.41 -17.63
CA SER A 233 -10.64 -9.65 -19.07
C SER A 233 -10.12 -8.55 -19.98
N LEU A 234 -9.96 -7.33 -19.48
CA LEU A 234 -9.47 -6.21 -20.27
C LEU A 234 -7.95 -6.15 -20.39
N HIS A 235 -7.21 -6.56 -19.35
CA HIS A 235 -5.75 -6.51 -19.36
C HIS A 235 -5.16 -7.83 -18.86
N GLU A 236 -4.23 -8.41 -19.62
CA GLU A 236 -3.62 -9.69 -19.24
C GLU A 236 -2.96 -9.61 -17.86
N SER A 237 -2.38 -8.46 -17.53
CA SER A 237 -1.74 -8.20 -16.24
C SER A 237 -2.71 -8.01 -15.07
N SER A 238 -4.03 -7.86 -15.30
CA SER A 238 -5.02 -7.73 -14.22
C SER A 238 -5.07 -9.00 -13.38
N LYS A 239 -4.99 -8.84 -12.06
CA LYS A 239 -4.83 -9.95 -11.11
C LYS A 239 -5.38 -9.61 -9.74
N SER A 240 -5.84 -10.63 -9.03
CA SER A 240 -6.13 -10.59 -7.60
C SER A 240 -5.08 -11.37 -6.83
N VAL A 241 -4.38 -10.68 -5.92
CA VAL A 241 -3.34 -11.27 -5.08
C VAL A 241 -3.81 -11.28 -3.63
N PHE A 242 -3.69 -12.43 -2.98
CA PHE A 242 -4.01 -12.66 -1.58
C PHE A 242 -2.70 -13.02 -0.88
N LEU A 243 -2.26 -12.19 0.06
CA LEU A 243 -1.00 -12.36 0.78
C LEU A 243 -1.30 -12.54 2.28
N ASN A 244 -0.85 -13.65 2.87
CA ASN A 244 -1.06 -13.96 4.29
C ASN A 244 -2.54 -13.92 4.71
N CYS A 245 -3.46 -14.25 3.81
CA CYS A 245 -4.89 -14.21 4.11
C CYS A 245 -5.38 -15.50 4.78
N ARG A 246 -6.45 -15.38 5.56
CA ARG A 246 -7.15 -16.51 6.18
C ARG A 246 -8.52 -16.69 5.54
N PHE A 247 -8.84 -17.92 5.14
CA PHE A 247 -10.17 -18.31 4.66
C PHE A 247 -10.82 -19.26 5.67
N ILE A 248 -12.05 -18.94 6.06
CA ILE A 248 -12.91 -19.77 6.90
C ILE A 248 -14.32 -19.78 6.33
N GLY A 249 -15.15 -20.73 6.74
CA GLY A 249 -16.55 -20.72 6.33
C GLY A 249 -17.34 -21.96 6.72
N ASP A 250 -18.57 -22.01 6.21
CA ASP A 250 -19.50 -23.13 6.38
C ASP A 250 -18.96 -24.42 5.76
N ALA A 251 -19.32 -25.57 6.34
CA ALA A 251 -18.88 -26.87 5.84
C ALA A 251 -19.14 -27.05 4.33
N GLY A 252 -18.06 -27.24 3.58
CA GLY A 252 -18.09 -27.41 2.13
C GLY A 252 -18.10 -26.11 1.33
N TYR A 253 -17.70 -24.97 1.90
CA TYR A 253 -17.48 -23.77 1.10
C TYR A 253 -16.37 -23.99 0.06
N LYS A 254 -16.55 -23.42 -1.13
CA LYS A 254 -15.52 -23.45 -2.18
C LYS A 254 -14.73 -22.15 -2.16
N LEU A 255 -13.44 -22.27 -2.45
CA LEU A 255 -12.52 -21.13 -2.38
C LEU A 255 -12.93 -20.03 -3.34
N GLY A 256 -13.10 -20.34 -4.63
CA GLY A 256 -13.45 -19.32 -5.60
C GLY A 256 -13.85 -19.87 -6.96
N ARG A 257 -14.28 -18.96 -7.84
CA ARG A 257 -14.60 -19.26 -9.23
C ARG A 257 -14.36 -18.07 -10.14
N TYR A 258 -14.35 -18.30 -11.44
CA TYR A 258 -14.31 -17.23 -12.45
C TYR A 258 -15.20 -17.56 -13.64
N HIS A 259 -15.81 -16.53 -14.24
CA HIS A 259 -16.63 -16.67 -15.45
C HIS A 259 -15.99 -16.00 -16.67
N ARG A 260 -14.97 -15.18 -16.45
CA ARG A 260 -14.20 -14.39 -17.41
C ARG A 260 -12.71 -14.69 -17.22
N ASP A 261 -11.88 -14.16 -18.10
CA ASP A 261 -10.43 -14.17 -17.87
C ASP A 261 -10.11 -13.64 -16.47
N ALA A 262 -9.35 -14.43 -15.71
CA ALA A 262 -8.99 -14.11 -14.34
C ALA A 262 -7.56 -14.56 -14.06
N GLN A 263 -6.89 -13.90 -13.11
CA GLN A 263 -5.59 -14.30 -12.59
C GLN A 263 -5.60 -14.19 -11.07
N PHE A 264 -5.31 -15.29 -10.39
CA PHE A 264 -5.28 -15.37 -8.93
C PHE A 264 -3.89 -15.78 -8.46
N TYR A 265 -3.37 -15.08 -7.44
CA TYR A 265 -2.21 -15.53 -6.67
C TYR A 265 -2.61 -15.61 -5.20
N LEU A 266 -2.52 -16.80 -4.61
CA LEU A 266 -2.68 -17.02 -3.18
C LEU A 266 -1.31 -17.36 -2.61
N LEU A 267 -0.75 -16.40 -1.88
CA LEU A 267 0.59 -16.43 -1.34
C LEU A 267 0.48 -16.52 0.18
N THR A 268 1.03 -17.58 0.75
CA THR A 268 1.07 -17.84 2.20
C THR A 268 -0.31 -17.80 2.88
N CYS A 269 -1.37 -18.11 2.14
CA CYS A 269 -2.73 -18.15 2.67
C CYS A 269 -2.99 -19.43 3.48
N SER A 270 -3.92 -19.34 4.43
CA SER A 270 -4.39 -20.49 5.20
C SER A 270 -5.89 -20.69 5.08
N PHE A 271 -6.33 -21.94 5.18
CA PHE A 271 -7.71 -22.38 4.98
C PHE A 271 -8.15 -23.28 6.13
N ASP A 272 -9.37 -23.08 6.65
CA ASP A 272 -9.90 -23.98 7.67
C ASP A 272 -10.25 -25.37 7.11
N LYS A 273 -10.56 -26.29 8.03
CA LYS A 273 -10.96 -27.66 7.70
C LYS A 273 -12.24 -27.75 6.85
N ASN A 274 -13.08 -26.72 6.86
CA ASN A 274 -14.40 -26.71 6.21
C ASN A 274 -14.31 -26.43 4.70
N MET A 275 -13.17 -25.95 4.19
CA MET A 275 -12.96 -25.74 2.76
C MET A 275 -13.16 -27.06 1.98
N ALA A 276 -13.98 -27.03 0.93
CA ALA A 276 -14.19 -28.16 0.05
C ALA A 276 -12.95 -28.51 -0.78
N ASP A 277 -12.85 -29.76 -1.21
CA ASP A 277 -11.88 -30.21 -2.22
C ASP A 277 -12.26 -29.70 -3.61
N ALA A 278 -12.14 -28.39 -3.80
CA ALA A 278 -12.47 -27.70 -5.03
C ALA A 278 -11.51 -26.53 -5.24
N ASP A 279 -10.59 -26.71 -6.20
CA ASP A 279 -9.76 -25.63 -6.72
C ASP A 279 -10.63 -24.48 -7.28
N ILE A 280 -10.05 -23.29 -7.43
CA ILE A 280 -10.69 -22.17 -8.10
C ILE A 280 -11.02 -22.59 -9.55
N TYR A 281 -12.33 -22.68 -9.82
CA TYR A 281 -12.85 -23.33 -11.02
C TYR A 281 -13.51 -22.33 -11.97
N GLN A 282 -13.47 -22.66 -13.27
CA GLN A 282 -14.21 -21.90 -14.26
C GLN A 282 -15.69 -22.26 -14.19
N ARG A 283 -16.57 -21.27 -14.06
CA ARG A 283 -18.01 -21.43 -14.24
C ARG A 283 -18.41 -20.87 -15.60
N VAL A 284 -18.90 -21.73 -16.47
CA VAL A 284 -19.32 -21.34 -17.83
C VAL A 284 -20.54 -20.42 -17.74
N ALA A 285 -20.41 -19.20 -18.28
CA ALA A 285 -21.53 -18.26 -18.39
C ALA A 285 -22.50 -18.67 -19.50
N ASN A 286 -23.72 -18.13 -19.48
CA ASN A 286 -24.68 -18.27 -20.56
C ASN A 286 -25.12 -16.87 -21.06
N PRO A 287 -24.76 -16.46 -22.30
CA PRO A 287 -23.90 -17.18 -23.24
C PRO A 287 -22.45 -17.30 -22.73
N PRO A 288 -21.66 -18.27 -23.25
CA PRO A 288 -20.26 -18.46 -22.82
C PRO A 288 -19.39 -17.23 -23.09
N ASN A 289 -18.60 -16.81 -22.09
CA ASN A 289 -17.54 -15.83 -22.31
C ASN A 289 -16.34 -16.49 -22.99
N LYS A 290 -15.68 -15.75 -23.90
CA LYS A 290 -14.38 -16.16 -24.44
C LYS A 290 -13.30 -15.97 -23.36
N ILE A 291 -12.53 -17.02 -23.09
CA ILE A 291 -11.35 -16.98 -22.22
C ILE A 291 -10.11 -16.88 -23.12
N GLN A 292 -9.33 -15.82 -22.94
CA GLN A 292 -8.20 -15.46 -23.80
C GLN A 292 -6.87 -16.01 -23.29
N TRP A 293 -6.66 -16.04 -21.97
CA TRP A 293 -5.35 -16.37 -21.37
C TRP A 293 -5.35 -17.66 -20.55
N GLY A 294 -6.40 -18.47 -20.70
CA GLY A 294 -6.52 -19.77 -20.03
C GLY A 294 -6.65 -19.68 -18.50
N LYS A 295 -6.41 -20.82 -17.82
CA LYS A 295 -6.46 -20.90 -16.36
C LYS A 295 -5.17 -20.33 -15.75
N ARG A 296 -5.30 -19.28 -14.93
CA ARG A 296 -4.17 -18.61 -14.26
C ARG A 296 -4.45 -18.52 -12.75
N VAL A 297 -4.32 -19.65 -12.07
CA VAL A 297 -4.55 -19.78 -10.62
C VAL A 297 -3.29 -20.34 -9.98
N TYR A 298 -2.69 -19.55 -9.10
CA TYR A 298 -1.39 -19.84 -8.52
C TYR A 298 -1.42 -19.83 -7.00
N TYR A 299 -0.73 -20.79 -6.41
CA TYR A 299 -0.60 -21.04 -4.98
C TYR A 299 0.89 -21.09 -4.62
N PHE A 300 1.24 -20.50 -3.47
CA PHE A 300 2.57 -20.60 -2.91
C PHE A 300 2.50 -20.66 -1.38
N ASN A 301 3.04 -21.73 -0.79
CA ASN A 301 3.11 -21.97 0.66
C ASN A 301 1.73 -21.86 1.35
N CYS A 302 0.70 -22.33 0.67
CA CYS A 302 -0.67 -22.39 1.16
C CYS A 302 -0.88 -23.60 2.08
N LYS A 303 -1.68 -23.43 3.15
CA LYS A 303 -1.91 -24.49 4.16
C LYS A 303 -3.37 -24.61 4.57
N LYS A 304 -3.89 -25.84 4.59
CA LYS A 304 -5.19 -26.19 5.17
C LYS A 304 -4.98 -26.85 6.54
N ASP A 305 -5.82 -26.50 7.52
CA ASP A 305 -5.64 -26.88 8.93
C ASP A 305 -5.54 -28.40 9.19
N ASP A 306 -6.22 -29.22 8.38
CA ASP A 306 -6.34 -30.68 8.51
C ASP A 306 -5.65 -31.44 7.36
N GLY A 307 -4.79 -30.76 6.61
CA GLY A 307 -4.02 -31.34 5.51
C GLY A 307 -4.39 -30.77 4.14
N ASN A 308 -3.38 -30.59 3.29
CA ASN A 308 -3.55 -29.97 1.98
C ASN A 308 -4.16 -30.93 0.96
N TYR A 309 -5.10 -30.42 0.15
CA TYR A 309 -5.49 -31.08 -1.10
C TYR A 309 -4.35 -31.06 -2.13
N VAL A 310 -4.37 -32.01 -3.06
CA VAL A 310 -3.31 -32.17 -4.08
C VAL A 310 -3.11 -30.91 -4.94
N TRP A 311 -4.19 -30.19 -5.22
CA TRP A 311 -4.17 -28.97 -6.04
C TRP A 311 -3.65 -27.73 -5.30
N LEU A 312 -3.52 -27.75 -3.96
CA LEU A 312 -2.94 -26.65 -3.16
C LEU A 312 -1.40 -26.58 -3.20
N LYS A 313 -0.74 -27.49 -3.93
CA LYS A 313 0.71 -27.48 -4.08
C LYS A 313 1.20 -26.20 -4.77
N ASN A 314 2.44 -25.82 -4.47
CA ASN A 314 3.09 -24.69 -5.13
C ASN A 314 3.08 -24.87 -6.66
N ASN A 315 2.61 -23.85 -7.38
CA ASN A 315 2.48 -23.91 -8.84
C ASN A 315 2.66 -22.53 -9.51
N LEU A 316 3.50 -21.65 -8.94
CA LEU A 316 3.83 -20.35 -9.54
C LEU A 316 4.22 -20.48 -11.03
N PRO A 317 3.86 -19.51 -11.89
CA PRO A 317 4.08 -19.62 -13.32
C PRO A 317 5.58 -19.62 -13.65
N PRO A 318 5.98 -20.23 -14.78
CA PRO A 318 7.37 -20.18 -15.25
C PRO A 318 7.90 -18.74 -15.34
N GLY A 319 9.10 -18.52 -14.82
CA GLY A 319 9.73 -17.19 -14.81
C GLY A 319 9.23 -16.24 -13.72
N PHE A 320 8.34 -16.68 -12.84
CA PHE A 320 7.93 -15.94 -11.65
C PHE A 320 8.26 -16.75 -10.38
N SER A 321 9.09 -16.17 -9.53
CA SER A 321 9.38 -16.63 -8.17
C SER A 321 8.63 -15.79 -7.15
N ILE A 322 8.44 -16.32 -5.94
CA ILE A 322 7.91 -15.53 -4.82
C ILE A 322 8.74 -14.27 -4.55
N ASN A 323 10.01 -14.31 -4.91
CA ASN A 323 10.97 -13.22 -4.82
C ASN A 323 10.69 -12.05 -5.78
N ASP A 324 9.96 -12.31 -6.88
CA ASP A 324 9.55 -11.28 -7.84
C ASP A 324 8.30 -10.50 -7.36
N TYR A 325 7.66 -10.98 -6.28
CA TYR A 325 6.51 -10.31 -5.69
C TYR A 325 6.93 -8.95 -5.09
N SER A 326 6.20 -7.92 -5.48
CA SER A 326 6.15 -6.64 -4.79
C SER A 326 4.75 -6.08 -4.86
N THR A 327 4.39 -5.19 -3.95
CA THR A 327 3.11 -4.48 -4.00
C THR A 327 2.93 -3.76 -5.35
N ALA A 328 3.99 -3.15 -5.89
CA ALA A 328 3.96 -2.49 -7.19
C ALA A 328 3.70 -3.46 -8.35
N TRP A 329 4.30 -4.66 -8.33
CA TRP A 329 4.05 -5.70 -9.34
C TRP A 329 2.58 -6.12 -9.42
N VAL A 330 1.87 -6.10 -8.28
CA VAL A 330 0.43 -6.41 -8.27
C VAL A 330 -0.31 -5.47 -9.20
N TYR A 331 0.04 -4.18 -9.19
CA TYR A 331 -0.62 -3.12 -9.95
C TYR A 331 0.09 -2.80 -11.28
N ASP A 332 0.83 -3.77 -11.83
CA ASP A 332 1.56 -3.57 -13.09
C ASP A 332 2.48 -2.34 -13.05
N TYR A 333 3.04 -2.07 -11.87
CA TYR A 333 3.90 -0.92 -11.55
C TYR A 333 3.26 0.47 -11.79
N LYS A 334 1.95 0.54 -11.99
CA LYS A 334 1.17 1.79 -12.14
C LYS A 334 0.92 2.46 -10.80
N TRP A 335 0.96 1.68 -9.72
CA TRP A 335 0.70 2.15 -8.37
C TRP A 335 1.51 1.36 -7.35
N ASN A 336 1.97 2.06 -6.31
CA ASN A 336 2.58 1.46 -5.14
C ASN A 336 1.97 2.14 -3.91
N PRO A 337 0.90 1.57 -3.31
CA PRO A 337 0.26 2.18 -2.15
C PRO A 337 1.25 2.27 -0.99
N SER A 338 1.65 3.50 -0.65
CA SER A 338 2.39 3.78 0.57
C SER A 338 1.38 4.01 1.69
N VAL A 339 1.27 3.06 2.62
CA VAL A 339 0.45 3.26 3.82
C VAL A 339 1.28 4.00 4.85
N THR A 340 1.03 5.29 4.98
CA THR A 340 1.41 6.04 6.19
C THR A 340 0.38 5.72 7.26
N ILE A 341 0.61 4.67 8.06
CA ILE A 341 -0.22 4.42 9.25
C ILE A 341 0.04 5.57 10.22
N ALA A 342 -0.91 6.51 10.33
CA ALA A 342 -0.94 7.44 11.44
C ALA A 342 -1.14 6.59 12.71
N LYS A 343 -0.09 6.46 13.52
CA LYS A 343 -0.14 5.77 14.82
C LYS A 343 -1.09 6.51 15.75
N SER A 344 -2.39 6.19 15.70
CA SER A 344 -3.35 6.53 16.74
C SER A 344 -3.58 5.30 17.61
N GLU A 345 -2.91 5.29 18.77
CA GLU A 345 -3.31 4.67 20.03
C GLU A 345 -4.25 3.44 19.97
N ILE A 346 -3.67 2.25 19.81
CA ILE A 346 -4.31 1.00 20.27
C ILE A 346 -3.72 0.67 21.64
N LYS A 347 -4.36 1.18 22.69
CA LYS A 347 -4.31 0.61 24.04
C LYS A 347 -5.72 0.09 24.37
N LYS A 348 -5.80 -1.21 24.68
CA LYS A 348 -6.91 -2.03 25.24
C LYS A 348 -7.16 -3.23 24.32
N GLN A 349 -7.31 -4.48 24.76
CA GLN A 349 -7.41 -5.08 26.09
C GLN A 349 -7.24 -6.59 25.87
N GLU A 350 -6.12 -7.16 26.30
CA GLU A 350 -6.07 -8.59 26.66
C GLU A 350 -6.16 -8.65 28.19
N LYS A 351 -7.37 -8.86 28.69
CA LYS A 351 -7.63 -9.37 30.04
C LYS A 351 -8.61 -10.53 29.89
N ASN A 352 -8.09 -11.74 30.02
CA ASN A 352 -8.50 -12.73 31.02
C ASN A 352 -7.76 -14.05 30.79
N GLY A 353 -6.93 -14.46 31.76
CA GLY A 353 -6.44 -15.85 31.86
C GLY A 353 -5.05 -16.04 32.45
N ALA A 354 -4.98 -16.15 33.78
CA ALA A 354 -3.96 -16.85 34.58
C ALA A 354 -2.52 -16.27 34.73
N THR A 355 -2.39 -15.42 35.76
CA THR A 355 -1.38 -15.46 36.85
C THR A 355 0.08 -15.86 36.56
N SER A 356 0.99 -14.88 36.66
CA SER A 356 2.10 -14.93 37.63
C SER A 356 2.61 -13.50 37.93
N ASN A 357 2.83 -13.24 39.22
CA ASN A 357 3.18 -11.94 39.78
C ASN A 357 4.62 -11.51 39.42
N SER A 358 4.80 -10.26 38.98
CA SER A 358 5.85 -9.35 39.45
C SER A 358 5.56 -7.91 38.97
N PRO A 359 5.75 -6.87 39.81
CA PRO A 359 5.40 -5.50 39.47
C PRO A 359 6.45 -4.88 38.55
N VAL A 360 6.02 -4.29 37.42
CA VAL A 360 6.88 -3.45 36.58
C VAL A 360 6.95 -2.06 37.22
N SER A 361 8.10 -1.77 37.81
CA SER A 361 8.53 -0.42 38.17
C SER A 361 8.78 0.40 36.91
N ASP A 362 8.17 1.58 36.86
CA ASP A 362 8.49 2.66 35.94
C ASP A 362 9.98 3.04 36.11
N THR A 363 10.81 2.66 35.14
CA THR A 363 12.20 3.14 35.03
C THR A 363 12.47 3.44 33.56
N GLN A 364 12.36 4.72 33.19
CA GLN A 364 13.15 5.26 32.09
C GLN A 364 14.63 5.00 32.44
N LYS A 365 15.23 3.97 31.83
CA LYS A 365 16.69 3.87 31.80
C LYS A 365 17.19 5.05 30.98
N ASN A 366 17.93 5.96 31.62
CA ASN A 366 18.79 6.93 30.97
C ASN A 366 19.77 6.18 30.03
N SER A 367 19.40 5.96 28.78
CA SER A 367 20.36 5.57 27.75
C SER A 367 21.18 6.79 27.38
N SER A 368 22.51 6.69 27.42
CA SER A 368 23.41 7.73 26.93
C SER A 368 23.06 8.12 25.48
N THR A 369 23.27 9.38 25.09
CA THR A 369 23.01 9.85 23.72
C THR A 369 24.31 10.05 22.94
N ASP A 370 24.24 9.94 21.61
CA ASP A 370 25.30 10.29 20.67
C ASP A 370 24.84 11.51 19.86
N PRO A 371 25.53 12.67 19.94
CA PRO A 371 25.08 13.90 19.29
C PRO A 371 24.90 13.80 17.77
N ILE A 372 25.73 12.98 17.10
CA ILE A 372 25.65 12.76 15.66
C ILE A 372 24.43 11.88 15.35
N ALA A 373 24.21 10.83 16.15
CA ALA A 373 23.03 9.96 16.01
C ALA A 373 21.72 10.73 16.26
N GLU A 374 21.67 11.62 17.26
CA GLU A 374 20.51 12.49 17.51
C GLU A 374 20.21 13.37 16.30
N ASN A 375 21.23 13.96 15.68
CA ASN A 375 21.05 14.69 14.42
C ASN A 375 20.54 13.75 13.31
N MET A 376 21.13 12.56 13.14
CA MET A 376 20.65 11.60 12.12
C MET A 376 19.17 11.24 12.30
N LEU A 377 18.65 11.12 13.52
CA LEU A 377 17.23 10.87 13.77
C LEU A 377 16.35 12.01 13.21
N LEU A 378 16.76 13.27 13.36
CA LEU A 378 16.04 14.43 12.85
C LEU A 378 16.01 14.46 11.32
N TYR A 379 17.08 13.99 10.66
CA TYR A 379 17.14 13.94 9.20
C TYR A 379 16.41 12.74 8.58
N GLN A 380 15.99 11.73 9.36
CA GLN A 380 15.36 10.55 8.79
C GLN A 380 13.96 10.86 8.26
N ARG A 381 13.72 10.57 6.98
CA ARG A 381 12.41 10.78 6.33
C ARG A 381 11.38 9.73 6.76
N SER A 382 10.10 9.99 6.50
CA SER A 382 9.00 9.06 6.83
C SER A 382 9.18 7.69 6.17
N ASN A 383 9.67 7.67 4.92
CA ASN A 383 9.99 6.47 4.14
C ASN A 383 11.21 5.67 4.67
N GLY A 384 11.93 6.19 5.66
CA GLY A 384 13.05 5.53 6.33
C GLY A 384 14.43 5.90 5.78
N GLY A 385 14.51 6.59 4.63
CA GLY A 385 15.78 7.02 4.03
C GLY A 385 16.27 8.38 4.54
N TRP A 386 17.44 8.78 4.06
CA TRP A 386 18.06 10.07 4.36
C TRP A 386 18.37 10.86 3.09
N PRO A 387 18.31 12.20 3.17
CA PRO A 387 18.75 13.06 2.08
C PRO A 387 20.28 13.18 2.06
N LYS A 388 20.83 13.57 0.91
CA LYS A 388 22.25 13.97 0.81
C LYS A 388 22.47 15.46 1.05
N HIS A 389 21.43 16.29 0.88
CA HIS A 389 21.47 17.75 1.05
C HIS A 389 20.35 18.25 1.97
N PHE A 390 20.50 19.46 2.51
CA PHE A 390 19.50 20.16 3.31
C PHE A 390 19.54 21.66 3.02
N GLN A 391 18.38 22.31 2.88
CA GLN A 391 18.26 23.72 2.47
C GLN A 391 18.97 24.02 1.13
N GLY A 392 18.50 23.37 0.07
CA GLY A 392 19.07 23.45 -1.28
C GLY A 392 20.19 22.44 -1.47
N ASP A 393 21.32 22.86 -2.01
CA ASP A 393 22.47 22.00 -2.36
C ASP A 393 23.53 21.88 -1.25
N LYS A 394 23.23 22.30 -0.01
CA LYS A 394 24.18 22.17 1.09
C LYS A 394 24.23 20.72 1.55
N LYS A 395 25.41 20.11 1.54
CA LYS A 395 25.64 18.76 2.05
C LYS A 395 25.23 18.64 3.51
N VAL A 396 24.55 17.55 3.86
CA VAL A 396 24.20 17.26 5.25
C VAL A 396 25.47 17.10 6.09
N ASP A 397 25.54 17.88 7.17
CA ASP A 397 26.59 17.81 8.18
C ASP A 397 25.98 17.51 9.55
N TYR A 398 26.22 16.30 10.05
CA TYR A 398 25.70 15.83 11.33
C TYR A 398 26.48 16.35 12.54
N ASN A 399 27.61 17.02 12.36
CA ASN A 399 28.36 17.62 13.47
C ASN A 399 27.82 19.01 13.85
N ARG A 400 26.98 19.60 13.00
CA ARG A 400 26.45 20.94 13.21
C ARG A 400 25.37 20.92 14.29
N VAL A 401 25.38 21.95 15.14
CA VAL A 401 24.25 22.24 16.03
C VAL A 401 23.13 22.87 15.22
N LEU A 402 21.98 22.20 15.15
CA LEU A 402 20.80 22.70 14.46
C LEU A 402 20.07 23.75 15.31
N THR A 403 19.66 24.84 14.67
CA THR A 403 18.74 25.81 15.28
C THR A 403 17.36 25.18 15.47
N ASP A 404 16.56 25.71 16.39
CA ASP A 404 15.21 25.16 16.63
C ASP A 404 14.30 25.29 15.40
N ALA A 405 14.47 26.36 14.61
CA ALA A 405 13.79 26.51 13.33
C ALA A 405 14.15 25.40 12.34
N GLU A 406 15.43 25.01 12.24
CA GLU A 406 15.87 23.93 11.35
C GLU A 406 15.37 22.55 11.82
N LYS A 407 15.32 22.31 13.14
CA LYS A 407 14.72 21.08 13.68
C LYS A 407 13.25 20.97 13.30
N VAL A 408 12.50 22.07 13.44
CA VAL A 408 11.09 22.14 13.03
C VAL A 408 10.94 21.93 11.53
N GLU A 409 11.79 22.56 10.72
CA GLU A 409 11.80 22.40 9.26
C GLU A 409 12.03 20.93 8.87
N LEU A 410 12.99 20.25 9.50
CA LEU A 410 13.28 18.84 9.23
C LEU A 410 12.11 17.91 9.59
N ILE A 411 11.42 18.18 10.70
CA ILE A 411 10.29 17.36 11.17
C ILE A 411 9.03 17.58 10.32
N SER A 412 8.79 18.81 9.85
CA SER A 412 7.52 19.18 9.20
C SER A 412 7.61 19.33 7.68
N GLY A 413 8.72 19.85 7.16
CA GLY A 413 8.86 20.26 5.76
C GLY A 413 9.24 19.16 4.77
N TYR A 414 9.73 18.02 5.27
CA TYR A 414 10.26 16.93 4.43
C TYR A 414 9.50 15.61 4.63
N ALA A 415 8.28 15.68 5.16
CA ALA A 415 7.49 14.51 5.54
C ALA A 415 7.21 13.54 4.39
N GLU A 416 7.14 14.01 3.14
CA GLU A 416 6.93 13.17 1.96
C GLU A 416 8.17 12.33 1.57
N GLY A 417 9.36 12.71 2.06
CA GLY A 417 10.61 11.96 1.84
C GLY A 417 11.09 11.85 0.39
N LYS A 418 10.62 12.72 -0.52
CA LYS A 418 11.00 12.74 -1.95
C LYS A 418 12.50 12.94 -2.19
N ASP A 419 13.20 13.55 -1.24
CA ASP A 419 14.62 13.85 -1.28
C ASP A 419 15.52 12.73 -0.72
N ALA A 420 14.93 11.64 -0.22
CA ALA A 420 15.68 10.47 0.26
C ALA A 420 16.41 9.77 -0.89
N THR A 421 17.64 9.34 -0.62
CA THR A 421 18.56 8.84 -1.65
C THR A 421 19.59 7.86 -1.10
N ILE A 422 20.17 7.05 -1.99
CA ILE A 422 21.35 6.22 -1.73
C ILE A 422 22.65 6.84 -2.29
N ASP A 423 22.52 7.97 -2.97
CA ASP A 423 23.62 8.70 -3.61
C ASP A 423 24.54 9.34 -2.57
N ASN A 424 25.83 9.48 -2.91
CA ASN A 424 26.85 10.02 -1.99
C ASN A 424 26.91 9.33 -0.62
N GLY A 425 26.55 8.04 -0.56
CA GLY A 425 26.53 7.23 0.66
C GLY A 425 25.39 7.58 1.62
N ALA A 426 24.43 8.41 1.22
CA ALA A 426 23.23 8.65 2.02
C ALA A 426 22.44 7.35 2.24
N THR A 427 21.70 7.31 3.32
CA THR A 427 21.01 6.14 3.89
C THR A 427 21.94 5.02 4.35
N THR A 428 22.92 4.58 3.55
CA THR A 428 23.81 3.47 3.89
C THR A 428 24.80 3.84 5.00
N LYS A 429 25.35 5.06 4.99
CA LYS A 429 26.23 5.60 6.04
C LYS A 429 25.47 5.73 7.36
N GLU A 430 24.24 6.23 7.32
CA GLU A 430 23.40 6.48 8.49
C GLU A 430 22.98 5.16 9.15
N ILE A 431 22.60 4.14 8.38
CA ILE A 431 22.33 2.79 8.91
C ILE A 431 23.52 2.27 9.71
N ARG A 432 24.73 2.33 9.14
CA ARG A 432 25.95 1.83 9.78
C ARG A 432 26.30 2.65 11.03
N TYR A 433 26.19 3.97 10.96
CA TYR A 433 26.48 4.83 12.10
C TYR A 433 25.50 4.59 13.24
N LEU A 434 24.20 4.51 12.96
CA LEU A 434 23.16 4.30 13.97
C LEU A 434 23.25 2.92 14.63
N ALA A 435 23.58 1.87 13.87
CA ALA A 435 23.84 0.53 14.42
C ALA A 435 25.05 0.53 15.38
N LYS A 436 26.13 1.23 15.01
CA LYS A 436 27.30 1.44 15.87
C LYS A 436 26.95 2.25 17.12
N ALA A 437 26.22 3.35 16.96
CA ALA A 437 25.78 4.20 18.07
C ALA A 437 24.90 3.41 19.04
N TYR A 438 23.95 2.62 18.54
CA TYR A 438 23.14 1.71 19.35
C TYR A 438 24.01 0.75 20.16
N THR A 439 25.04 0.17 19.54
CA THR A 439 25.93 -0.76 20.23
C THR A 439 26.59 -0.12 21.45
N ALA A 440 27.02 1.14 21.31
CA ALA A 440 27.66 1.93 22.36
C ALA A 440 26.67 2.44 23.43
N THR A 441 25.49 2.89 23.03
CA THR A 441 24.56 3.62 23.92
C THR A 441 23.40 2.81 24.44
N LYS A 442 23.06 1.71 23.76
CA LYS A 442 21.81 0.95 23.92
C LYS A 442 20.54 1.79 23.73
N ASN A 443 20.63 2.90 23.01
CA ASN A 443 19.47 3.74 22.69
C ASN A 443 18.66 3.10 21.55
N GLU A 444 17.52 2.51 21.91
CA GLU A 444 16.62 1.79 20.99
C GLU A 444 16.09 2.64 19.83
N ASN A 445 16.10 3.98 19.95
CA ASN A 445 15.72 4.84 18.83
C ASN A 445 16.72 4.77 17.67
N TYR A 446 18.02 4.56 17.97
CA TYR A 446 19.05 4.42 16.93
C TYR A 446 18.89 3.09 16.19
N LEU A 447 18.64 2.00 16.91
CA LEU A 447 18.36 0.70 16.31
C LEU A 447 17.09 0.77 15.43
N ARG A 448 16.01 1.36 15.94
CA ARG A 448 14.77 1.55 15.18
C ARG A 448 15.00 2.35 13.91
N ALA A 449 15.78 3.42 13.96
CA ALA A 449 16.11 4.22 12.80
C ALA A 449 16.98 3.45 11.79
N ALA A 450 17.99 2.70 12.25
CA ALA A 450 18.80 1.85 11.38
C ALA A 450 17.95 0.79 10.66
N ASN A 451 17.04 0.12 11.38
CA ASN A 451 16.09 -0.85 10.80
C ASN A 451 15.20 -0.21 9.73
N ARG A 452 14.70 1.01 9.98
CA ARG A 452 13.91 1.76 8.97
C ARG A 452 14.73 2.09 7.72
N GLY A 453 16.03 2.35 7.87
CA GLY A 453 16.94 2.53 6.74
C GLY A 453 17.12 1.25 5.92
N VAL A 454 17.29 0.10 6.58
CA VAL A 454 17.36 -1.20 5.88
C VAL A 454 16.06 -1.47 5.10
N GLU A 455 14.89 -1.20 5.71
CA GLU A 455 13.61 -1.30 5.01
C GLU A 455 13.50 -0.32 3.83
N TYR A 456 14.08 0.87 3.91
CA TYR A 456 14.15 1.79 2.78
C TYR A 456 14.93 1.18 1.61
N LEU A 457 16.10 0.58 1.87
CA LEU A 457 16.89 -0.09 0.83
C LEU A 457 16.07 -1.22 0.17
N LEU A 458 15.38 -2.05 0.97
CA LEU A 458 14.54 -3.13 0.45
C LEU A 458 13.36 -2.61 -0.38
N LYS A 459 12.73 -1.50 0.03
CA LYS A 459 11.59 -0.89 -0.68
C LYS A 459 11.98 -0.17 -1.96
N ALA A 460 13.17 0.43 -2.00
CA ALA A 460 13.65 1.19 -3.14
C ALA A 460 14.12 0.29 -4.30
N GLN A 461 14.41 -0.99 -4.05
CA GLN A 461 14.90 -1.89 -5.09
C GLN A 461 13.82 -2.17 -6.14
N TYR A 462 14.19 -2.06 -7.41
CA TYR A 462 13.34 -2.48 -8.51
C TYR A 462 13.24 -4.00 -8.61
N ALA A 463 12.18 -4.48 -9.25
CA ALA A 463 12.00 -5.91 -9.50
C ALA A 463 13.14 -6.52 -10.34
N ASN A 464 13.73 -5.74 -11.25
CA ASN A 464 14.90 -6.17 -12.02
C ASN A 464 16.20 -6.28 -11.19
N GLY A 465 16.14 -5.93 -9.90
CA GLY A 465 17.25 -6.03 -8.95
C GLY A 465 18.10 -4.77 -8.78
N GLY A 466 17.94 -3.77 -9.65
CA GLY A 466 18.68 -2.51 -9.54
C GLY A 466 18.06 -1.53 -8.55
N TRP A 467 18.80 -0.47 -8.22
CA TRP A 467 18.32 0.62 -7.36
C TRP A 467 18.32 1.97 -8.08
N PRO A 468 17.27 2.79 -7.91
CA PRO A 468 17.31 4.18 -8.34
C PRO A 468 18.25 5.01 -7.47
N GLN A 469 18.65 6.16 -8.00
CA GLN A 469 19.43 7.13 -7.23
C GLN A 469 18.59 7.73 -6.08
N PHE A 470 17.32 8.07 -6.35
CA PHE A 470 16.37 8.60 -5.37
C PHE A 470 15.14 7.70 -5.28
N TYR A 471 14.52 7.66 -4.10
CA TYR A 471 13.24 6.97 -3.92
C TYR A 471 12.40 7.71 -2.86
N PRO A 472 11.13 8.04 -3.15
CA PRO A 472 10.31 7.64 -4.31
C PRO A 472 10.35 8.61 -5.51
N ASP A 473 11.33 9.52 -5.60
CA ASP A 473 11.43 10.43 -6.75
C ASP A 473 11.94 9.70 -8.01
N PHE A 474 11.03 9.48 -8.95
CA PHE A 474 11.32 8.84 -10.24
C PHE A 474 11.51 9.84 -11.40
N SER A 475 11.80 11.11 -11.11
CA SER A 475 12.01 12.10 -12.16
C SER A 475 13.38 11.95 -12.83
N SER A 476 13.42 12.11 -14.16
CA SER A 476 14.68 12.16 -14.93
C SER A 476 15.62 10.97 -14.65
N TYR A 477 16.93 11.22 -14.63
CA TYR A 477 17.98 10.23 -14.38
C TYR A 477 17.94 9.63 -12.97
N ARG A 478 17.21 10.24 -12.04
CA ARG A 478 17.12 9.77 -10.64
C ARG A 478 16.43 8.42 -10.53
N SER A 479 15.56 8.12 -11.49
CA SER A 479 14.85 6.83 -11.60
C SER A 479 15.69 5.70 -12.18
N GLN A 480 16.84 5.99 -12.79
CA GLN A 480 17.63 4.97 -13.48
C GLN A 480 18.39 4.10 -12.49
N VAL A 481 18.68 2.85 -12.89
CA VAL A 481 19.54 1.97 -12.09
C VAL A 481 20.93 2.58 -12.03
N THR A 482 21.44 2.84 -10.82
CA THR A 482 22.68 3.61 -10.67
C THR A 482 23.74 2.84 -9.89
N TYR A 483 24.92 2.75 -10.49
CA TYR A 483 26.16 2.36 -9.81
C TYR A 483 26.98 3.58 -9.40
N ASN A 484 26.63 4.78 -9.89
CA ASN A 484 27.36 6.02 -9.63
C ASN A 484 27.65 6.20 -8.13
N ASP A 485 28.88 6.59 -7.81
CA ASP A 485 29.36 6.75 -6.42
C ASP A 485 29.14 5.49 -5.56
N ASN A 486 29.24 4.30 -6.18
CA ASN A 486 28.93 3.01 -5.58
C ASN A 486 27.53 2.90 -4.94
N ALA A 487 26.55 3.70 -5.37
CA ALA A 487 25.23 3.79 -4.73
C ALA A 487 24.57 2.42 -4.51
N MET A 488 24.37 1.66 -5.59
CA MET A 488 23.82 0.30 -5.51
C MET A 488 24.74 -0.68 -4.77
N ILE A 489 26.06 -0.56 -4.91
CA ILE A 489 27.01 -1.45 -4.24
C ILE A 489 27.00 -1.24 -2.72
N ASN A 490 26.91 0.00 -2.26
CA ASN A 490 26.79 0.31 -0.83
C ASN A 490 25.50 -0.23 -0.23
N ALA A 491 24.38 -0.19 -0.99
CA ALA A 491 23.13 -0.80 -0.57
C ALA A 491 23.27 -2.32 -0.42
N LEU A 492 23.88 -2.98 -1.41
CA LEU A 492 24.14 -4.41 -1.38
C LEU A 492 25.06 -4.82 -0.23
N GLU A 493 26.11 -4.05 0.05
CA GLU A 493 27.03 -4.30 1.18
C GLU A 493 26.32 -4.19 2.53
N VAL A 494 25.41 -3.23 2.70
CA VAL A 494 24.60 -3.13 3.93
C VAL A 494 23.73 -4.38 4.08
N LEU A 495 23.01 -4.78 3.03
CA LEU A 495 22.15 -5.97 3.08
C LEU A 495 22.97 -7.24 3.34
N TYR A 496 24.12 -7.38 2.68
CA TYR A 496 25.03 -8.49 2.88
C TYR A 496 25.52 -8.59 4.32
N ASP A 497 25.92 -7.45 4.90
CA ASP A 497 26.37 -7.39 6.29
C ASP A 497 25.26 -7.69 7.30
N VAL A 498 24.01 -7.31 7.01
CA VAL A 498 22.84 -7.72 7.82
C VAL A 498 22.64 -9.23 7.79
N VAL A 499 22.66 -9.84 6.60
CA VAL A 499 22.47 -11.30 6.44
C VAL A 499 23.58 -12.07 7.16
N HIS A 500 24.82 -11.63 7.02
CA HIS A 500 25.99 -12.32 7.56
C HIS A 500 26.37 -11.86 8.97
N LYS A 501 25.63 -10.92 9.56
CA LYS A 501 25.88 -10.32 10.88
C LYS A 501 27.32 -9.81 11.02
N LYS A 502 27.78 -9.03 10.03
CA LYS A 502 29.14 -8.49 9.95
C LYS A 502 29.16 -6.97 10.09
N ASN A 503 30.35 -6.42 10.30
CA ASN A 503 30.63 -4.97 10.27
C ASN A 503 29.71 -4.13 11.17
N GLY A 504 29.35 -4.66 12.34
CA GLY A 504 28.51 -3.99 13.34
C GLY A 504 27.03 -3.95 13.00
N LEU A 505 26.56 -4.74 12.03
CA LEU A 505 25.14 -4.89 11.69
C LEU A 505 24.49 -6.15 12.29
N ASP A 506 25.19 -6.87 13.17
CA ASP A 506 24.65 -7.98 13.96
C ASP A 506 23.51 -7.57 14.91
N VAL A 507 23.47 -6.28 15.27
CA VAL A 507 22.42 -5.68 16.10
C VAL A 507 21.11 -5.46 15.35
N ILE A 508 21.13 -5.42 14.00
CA ILE A 508 19.94 -5.24 13.17
C ILE A 508 19.02 -6.45 13.37
N ASN A 509 17.84 -6.19 13.91
CA ASN A 509 16.84 -7.20 14.26
C ASN A 509 15.44 -6.74 13.83
N GLY A 510 14.48 -7.66 13.74
CA GLY A 510 13.12 -7.35 13.27
C GLY A 510 13.00 -7.12 11.76
N ILE A 511 14.09 -7.26 11.00
CA ILE A 511 14.10 -7.33 9.54
C ILE A 511 14.00 -8.80 9.13
N ASN A 512 13.15 -9.10 8.14
CA ASN A 512 13.09 -10.44 7.56
C ASN A 512 14.34 -10.69 6.71
N VAL A 513 15.30 -11.44 7.26
CA VAL A 513 16.60 -11.74 6.62
C VAL A 513 16.44 -12.35 5.23
N ASN A 514 15.38 -13.13 4.97
CA ASN A 514 15.13 -13.70 3.64
C ASN A 514 14.85 -12.62 2.58
N ARG A 515 14.27 -11.47 2.95
CA ARG A 515 14.09 -10.33 2.04
C ARG A 515 15.43 -9.68 1.70
N CYS A 516 16.39 -9.67 2.64
CA CYS A 516 17.73 -9.19 2.37
C CYS A 516 18.50 -10.14 1.45
N ILE A 517 18.40 -11.46 1.68
CA ILE A 517 18.99 -12.49 0.80
C ILE A 517 18.45 -12.34 -0.62
N ASP A 518 17.12 -12.29 -0.78
CA ASP A 518 16.49 -12.08 -2.08
C ASP A 518 16.96 -10.78 -2.77
N ALA A 519 16.98 -9.67 -2.03
CA ALA A 519 17.42 -8.39 -2.56
C ALA A 519 18.88 -8.44 -3.04
N ILE A 520 19.75 -9.14 -2.32
CA ILE A 520 21.15 -9.37 -2.74
C ILE A 520 21.18 -10.19 -4.02
N ASP A 521 20.47 -11.32 -4.08
CA ASP A 521 20.43 -12.21 -5.24
C ASP A 521 19.95 -11.47 -6.49
N ARG A 522 18.84 -10.74 -6.40
CA ARG A 522 18.33 -9.92 -7.51
C ARG A 522 19.32 -8.82 -7.90
N GLY A 523 19.99 -8.21 -6.93
CA GLY A 523 21.05 -7.22 -7.18
C GLY A 523 22.24 -7.80 -7.96
N ILE A 524 22.68 -9.00 -7.61
CA ILE A 524 23.72 -9.74 -8.34
C ILE A 524 23.25 -10.03 -9.76
N GLN A 525 22.01 -10.51 -9.95
CA GLN A 525 21.45 -10.75 -11.27
C GLN A 525 21.38 -9.47 -12.12
N CYS A 526 21.04 -8.33 -11.52
CA CYS A 526 21.08 -7.02 -12.20
C CYS A 526 22.50 -6.66 -12.62
N ILE A 527 23.50 -6.85 -11.74
CA ILE A 527 24.92 -6.66 -12.05
C ILE A 527 25.33 -7.51 -13.25
N LEU A 528 25.04 -8.82 -13.24
CA LEU A 528 25.43 -9.70 -14.33
C LEU A 528 24.76 -9.32 -15.66
N LYS A 529 23.47 -8.95 -15.63
CA LYS A 529 22.72 -8.53 -16.82
C LYS A 529 23.20 -7.22 -17.43
N THR A 530 23.76 -6.33 -16.61
CA THR A 530 24.24 -5.02 -17.04
C THR A 530 25.72 -5.02 -17.43
N GLN A 531 26.43 -6.14 -17.26
CA GLN A 531 27.83 -6.24 -17.67
C GLN A 531 27.97 -6.16 -19.19
N LEU A 532 28.81 -5.23 -19.65
CA LEU A 532 28.97 -4.97 -21.07
C LEU A 532 29.98 -5.92 -21.70
N LYS A 533 29.78 -6.17 -23.00
CA LYS A 533 30.71 -6.93 -23.83
C LYS A 533 31.45 -5.99 -24.79
N GLN A 534 32.77 -6.11 -24.83
CA GLN A 534 33.61 -5.49 -25.85
C GLN A 534 34.28 -6.59 -26.66
N ASN A 535 34.09 -6.58 -27.98
CA ASN A 535 34.60 -7.63 -28.89
C ASN A 535 34.21 -9.05 -28.44
N GLY A 536 32.96 -9.23 -28.00
CA GLY A 536 32.43 -10.52 -27.54
C GLY A 536 32.86 -10.96 -26.13
N LYS A 537 33.76 -10.23 -25.46
CA LYS A 537 34.23 -10.54 -24.10
C LYS A 537 33.56 -9.63 -23.08
N LEU A 538 33.14 -10.19 -21.95
CA LEU A 538 32.63 -9.41 -20.82
C LEU A 538 33.75 -8.51 -20.26
N THR A 539 33.43 -7.23 -20.02
CA THR A 539 34.41 -6.22 -19.59
C THR A 539 33.99 -5.53 -18.30
N ALA A 540 33.21 -4.46 -18.40
CA ALA A 540 32.99 -3.47 -17.36
C ALA A 540 31.52 -3.02 -17.33
N TRP A 541 31.22 -2.08 -16.44
CA TRP A 541 29.90 -1.49 -16.28
C TRP A 541 29.93 0.02 -16.52
N CYS A 542 28.78 0.57 -16.90
CA CYS A 542 28.51 2.00 -16.90
C CYS A 542 28.08 2.48 -15.51
N ALA A 543 28.12 3.80 -15.27
CA ALA A 543 27.64 4.38 -14.01
C ALA A 543 26.10 4.31 -13.87
N GLN A 544 25.38 4.21 -14.99
CA GLN A 544 23.92 4.24 -15.00
C GLN A 544 23.33 3.40 -16.14
N TYR A 545 22.16 2.81 -15.86
CA TYR A 545 21.41 1.95 -16.76
C TYR A 545 19.92 2.26 -16.71
N ASN A 546 19.27 2.15 -17.86
CA ASN A 546 17.84 2.36 -17.97
C ASN A 546 17.08 1.36 -17.09
N ALA A 547 16.22 1.86 -16.20
CA ALA A 547 15.52 1.03 -15.22
C ALA A 547 14.53 0.02 -15.83
N LYS A 548 14.16 0.16 -17.11
CA LYS A 548 13.28 -0.80 -17.79
C LYS A 548 14.07 -1.76 -18.68
N THR A 549 15.01 -1.24 -19.48
CA THR A 549 15.68 -2.03 -20.52
C THR A 549 17.03 -2.60 -20.07
N LEU A 550 17.58 -2.12 -18.95
CA LEU A 550 18.93 -2.43 -18.46
C LEU A 550 20.03 -2.12 -19.48
N GLN A 551 19.76 -1.28 -20.47
CA GLN A 551 20.78 -0.73 -21.37
C GLN A 551 21.47 0.46 -20.72
N PRO A 552 22.76 0.72 -21.02
CA PRO A 552 23.43 1.93 -20.55
C PRO A 552 22.64 3.19 -20.87
N GLU A 553 22.54 4.10 -19.91
CA GLU A 553 21.72 5.31 -20.01
C GLU A 553 22.50 6.53 -19.53
N MET A 554 22.23 7.69 -20.14
CA MET A 554 22.86 8.94 -19.72
C MET A 554 22.24 9.48 -18.43
N ALA A 555 23.05 10.12 -17.60
CA ALA A 555 22.57 10.81 -16.41
C ALA A 555 22.26 12.28 -16.72
N ARG A 556 23.13 13.21 -16.31
CA ARG A 556 23.03 14.62 -16.73
C ARG A 556 23.48 14.79 -18.18
N LYS A 557 23.16 15.94 -18.81
CA LYS A 557 23.52 16.25 -20.21
C LYS A 557 25.01 16.10 -20.53
N PHE A 558 25.88 16.23 -19.53
CA PHE A 558 27.33 16.10 -19.63
C PHE A 558 27.87 14.75 -19.10
N GLU A 559 27.00 13.86 -18.61
CA GLU A 559 27.34 12.52 -18.13
C GLU A 559 26.88 11.49 -19.17
N LEU A 560 27.64 11.42 -20.25
CA LEU A 560 27.36 10.54 -21.37
C LEU A 560 27.59 9.07 -21.00
N VAL A 561 26.87 8.20 -21.72
CA VAL A 561 27.07 6.74 -21.64
C VAL A 561 28.54 6.40 -21.88
N SER A 562 29.18 5.86 -20.84
CA SER A 562 30.60 5.51 -20.85
C SER A 562 30.88 4.40 -19.84
N LEU A 563 31.90 3.58 -20.12
CA LEU A 563 32.39 2.61 -19.15
C LEU A 563 32.97 3.36 -17.95
N SER A 564 32.50 3.02 -16.75
CA SER A 564 33.02 3.58 -15.50
C SER A 564 34.01 2.62 -14.87
N GLY A 565 35.30 2.97 -14.94
CA GLY A 565 36.35 2.20 -14.28
C GLY A 565 36.19 2.19 -12.77
N MET A 566 35.80 3.32 -12.16
CA MET A 566 35.63 3.43 -10.71
C MET A 566 34.50 2.54 -10.19
N GLU A 567 33.34 2.57 -10.85
CA GLU A 567 32.19 1.74 -10.42
C GLU A 567 32.44 0.26 -10.68
N THR A 568 33.15 -0.06 -11.77
CA THR A 568 33.54 -1.45 -12.07
C THR A 568 34.39 -2.05 -10.95
N VAL A 569 35.29 -1.28 -10.33
CA VAL A 569 36.09 -1.76 -9.19
C VAL A 569 35.20 -2.13 -7.99
N GLY A 570 34.20 -1.29 -7.67
CA GLY A 570 33.26 -1.55 -6.59
C GLY A 570 32.43 -2.81 -6.83
N ILE A 571 31.90 -2.95 -8.05
CA ILE A 571 31.14 -4.13 -8.48
C ILE A 571 31.98 -5.40 -8.35
N VAL A 572 33.20 -5.41 -8.91
CA VAL A 572 34.08 -6.58 -8.85
C VAL A 572 34.42 -6.96 -7.41
N LYS A 573 34.75 -5.98 -6.55
CA LYS A 573 35.02 -6.23 -5.13
C LYS A 573 33.84 -6.85 -4.39
N PHE A 574 32.62 -6.43 -4.71
CA PHE A 574 31.42 -7.04 -4.14
C PHE A 574 31.24 -8.48 -4.65
N LEU A 575 31.31 -8.71 -5.96
CA LEU A 575 31.15 -10.05 -6.56
C LEU A 575 32.20 -11.04 -6.07
N MET A 576 33.42 -10.61 -5.79
CA MET A 576 34.49 -11.45 -5.21
C MET A 576 34.17 -11.97 -3.79
N LYS A 577 33.17 -11.42 -3.10
CA LYS A 577 32.68 -11.91 -1.80
C LYS A 577 31.62 -12.99 -1.92
N ILE A 578 31.09 -13.21 -3.12
CA ILE A 578 29.98 -14.11 -3.38
C ILE A 578 30.53 -15.41 -3.96
N ASP A 579 30.13 -16.54 -3.39
CA ASP A 579 30.47 -17.84 -3.95
C ASP A 579 29.63 -18.09 -5.19
N LYS A 580 30.30 -18.24 -6.36
CA LYS A 580 29.66 -18.46 -7.66
C LYS A 580 28.60 -17.38 -7.97
N PRO A 581 29.03 -16.11 -8.11
CA PRO A 581 28.13 -14.99 -8.34
C PRO A 581 27.31 -15.11 -9.61
#